data_AF-A0A960SD87-F1
#
_entry.id   AF-A0A960SD87-F1
#
_cell.length_a   1.000
_cell.length_b   1.000
_cell.length_c   1.000
_cell.angle_alpha   90.00
_cell.angle_beta   90.00
_cell.angle_gamma   90.00
#
_symmetry.space_group_name_H-M   'P 1'
#
loop_
_entity.id
_entity.type
_entity.pdbx_description
1 polymer ?
#
loop_
_entity_poly.entity_id
_entity_poly.type
_entity_poly.pdbx_seq_one_letter_code
_entity_poly.pdbx_strand_id
1 'polypeptide(L)'
;MESAIKHLLDDLDALEAKYPEITDTDVREDLTYVVVFGFIERKKGFRFPQTFQLWNPLAIWKVRRTLKRFLSRTERIDSTPDQRFSAFFTNSPSSKNGRRTDEYFGWLDTRKEMIESYDGYSPPTIFKFGKAFVGALWTTLR
;
A
#
# COMPACT_ATOMS: atom_id res chain seq x y z
N MET A 1 -17.68 -3.52 -3.81
CA MET A 1 -16.35 -3.73 -3.19
C MET A 1 -15.40 -4.35 -4.20
N GLU A 2 -15.79 -5.47 -4.81
CA GLU A 2 -15.05 -6.17 -5.87
C GLU A 2 -14.50 -5.24 -6.97
N SER A 3 -15.33 -4.39 -7.59
CA SER A 3 -14.87 -3.45 -8.62
C SER A 3 -13.79 -2.47 -8.14
N ALA A 4 -13.82 -2.06 -6.87
CA ALA A 4 -12.80 -1.19 -6.29
C ALA A 4 -11.48 -1.94 -6.07
N ILE A 5 -11.55 -3.21 -5.62
CA ILE A 5 -10.38 -4.09 -5.47
C ILE A 5 -9.78 -4.38 -6.84
N LYS A 6 -10.60 -4.72 -7.83
CA LYS A 6 -10.14 -4.93 -9.20
C LYS A 6 -9.40 -3.70 -9.74
N HIS A 7 -9.97 -2.50 -9.58
CA HIS A 7 -9.30 -1.28 -10.02
C HIS A 7 -8.01 -1.00 -9.26
N LEU A 8 -7.93 -1.34 -7.97
CA LEU A 8 -6.68 -1.24 -7.22
C LEU A 8 -5.60 -2.14 -7.84
N LEU A 9 -5.93 -3.40 -8.14
CA LEU A 9 -5.00 -4.33 -8.77
C LEU A 9 -4.59 -3.87 -10.18
N ASP A 10 -5.55 -3.44 -11.00
CA ASP A 10 -5.26 -2.89 -12.33
C ASP A 10 -4.33 -1.65 -12.26
N ASP A 11 -4.52 -0.79 -11.25
CA ASP A 11 -3.65 0.36 -11.02
C ASP A 11 -2.25 -0.07 -10.54
N LEU A 12 -2.14 -1.12 -9.70
CA LEU A 12 -0.85 -1.65 -9.23
C LEU A 12 -0.07 -2.34 -10.34
N ASP A 13 -0.70 -3.15 -11.17
CA ASP A 13 -0.12 -3.74 -12.38
C ASP A 13 0.53 -2.66 -13.27
N ALA A 14 -0.21 -1.57 -13.51
CA ALA A 14 0.26 -0.46 -14.34
C ALA A 14 1.44 0.30 -13.71
N LEU A 15 1.54 0.28 -12.37
CA LEU A 15 2.67 0.86 -11.65
C LEU A 15 3.88 -0.08 -11.65
N GLU A 16 3.70 -1.37 -11.37
CA GLU A 16 4.77 -2.37 -11.39
C GLU A 16 5.48 -2.41 -12.74
N ALA A 17 4.74 -2.32 -13.84
CA ALA A 17 5.31 -2.23 -15.19
C ALA A 17 6.31 -1.07 -15.38
N LYS A 18 6.27 -0.06 -14.50
CA LYS A 18 7.17 1.12 -14.51
C LYS A 18 8.10 1.17 -13.29
N TYR A 19 7.72 0.53 -12.20
CA TYR A 19 8.37 0.55 -10.90
C TYR A 19 8.32 -0.88 -10.33
N PRO A 20 9.20 -1.78 -10.81
CA PRO A 20 9.19 -3.19 -10.41
C PRO A 20 9.35 -3.39 -8.90
N GLU A 21 9.99 -2.44 -8.20
CA GLU A 21 10.21 -2.48 -6.75
C GLU A 21 8.91 -2.50 -5.92
N ILE A 22 7.74 -2.27 -6.53
CA ILE A 22 6.44 -2.30 -5.84
C ILE A 22 6.11 -3.69 -5.27
N THR A 23 6.71 -4.75 -5.82
CA THR A 23 6.53 -6.12 -5.34
C THR A 23 7.64 -6.58 -4.40
N ASP A 24 8.58 -5.70 -4.02
CA ASP A 24 9.57 -5.99 -2.99
C ASP A 24 8.86 -6.26 -1.65
N THR A 25 9.40 -7.20 -0.87
CA THR A 25 8.81 -7.64 0.41
C THR A 25 8.48 -6.47 1.34
N ASP A 26 9.45 -5.57 1.54
CA ASP A 26 9.35 -4.38 2.39
C ASP A 26 8.24 -3.42 1.94
N VAL A 27 8.05 -3.29 0.62
CA VAL A 27 7.00 -2.45 0.03
C VAL A 27 5.64 -3.11 0.21
N ARG A 28 5.55 -4.43 -0.04
CA ARG A 28 4.33 -5.23 0.14
C ARG A 28 3.83 -5.17 1.58
N GLU A 29 4.71 -5.19 2.58
CA GLU A 29 4.33 -5.01 3.98
C GLU A 29 3.65 -3.64 4.23
N ASP A 30 4.23 -2.55 3.70
CA ASP A 30 3.65 -1.21 3.81
C ASP A 30 2.31 -1.09 3.04
N LEU A 31 2.18 -1.77 1.89
CA LEU A 31 0.92 -1.86 1.14
C LEU A 31 -0.15 -2.60 1.96
N THR A 32 0.19 -3.75 2.54
CA THR A 32 -0.70 -4.57 3.36
C THR A 32 -1.12 -3.84 4.61
N TYR A 33 -0.20 -3.17 5.29
CA TYR A 33 -0.51 -2.29 6.43
C TYR A 33 -1.64 -1.29 6.11
N VAL A 34 -1.60 -0.66 4.93
CA VAL A 34 -2.62 0.31 4.50
C VAL A 34 -3.97 -0.35 4.28
N VAL A 35 -4.00 -1.52 3.65
CA VAL A 35 -5.25 -2.25 3.41
C VAL A 35 -5.83 -2.72 4.73
N VAL A 36 -5.01 -3.33 5.60
CA VAL A 36 -5.44 -3.83 6.91
C VAL A 36 -6.05 -2.71 7.74
N PHE A 37 -5.33 -1.61 7.97
CA PHE A 37 -5.82 -0.58 8.89
C PHE A 37 -6.69 0.48 8.24
N GLY A 38 -6.45 0.81 6.97
CA GLY A 38 -7.21 1.82 6.23
C GLY A 38 -8.53 1.29 5.67
N PHE A 39 -8.57 0.02 5.27
CA PHE A 39 -9.75 -0.57 4.64
C PHE A 39 -10.42 -1.63 5.50
N ILE A 40 -9.72 -2.68 5.95
CA ILE A 40 -10.32 -3.83 6.63
C ILE A 40 -10.80 -3.45 8.04
N GLU A 41 -9.91 -2.93 8.88
CA GLU A 41 -10.23 -2.55 10.26
C GLU A 41 -10.79 -1.13 10.38
N ARG A 42 -10.51 -0.25 9.42
CA ARG A 42 -10.83 1.18 9.47
C ARG A 42 -10.41 1.82 10.81
N LYS A 43 -9.18 1.54 11.23
CA LYS A 43 -8.65 1.95 12.54
C LYS A 43 -8.64 3.47 12.65
N LYS A 44 -9.32 4.01 13.67
CA LYS A 44 -9.31 5.46 13.95
C LYS A 44 -7.87 5.91 14.21
N GLY A 45 -7.47 7.02 13.58
CA GLY A 45 -6.11 7.56 13.72
C GLY A 45 -5.05 6.82 12.90
N PHE A 46 -5.45 5.89 12.02
CA PHE A 46 -4.56 5.27 11.03
C PHE A 46 -3.73 6.33 10.29
N ARG A 47 -2.42 6.06 10.16
CA ARG A 47 -1.47 6.93 9.46
C ARG A 47 -0.94 6.25 8.23
N PHE A 48 -0.96 6.97 7.12
CA PHE A 48 -0.49 6.48 5.85
C PHE A 48 1.05 6.44 5.81
N PRO A 49 1.70 5.32 5.43
CA PRO A 49 3.17 5.24 5.28
C PRO A 49 3.68 6.35 4.37
N GLN A 50 4.76 7.03 4.78
CA GLN A 50 5.26 8.17 4.01
C GLN A 50 6.01 7.73 2.75
N THR A 51 6.76 6.64 2.86
CA THR A 51 7.74 6.22 1.85
C THR A 51 7.42 4.88 1.22
N PHE A 52 6.57 4.03 1.80
CA PHE A 52 6.32 2.67 1.25
C PHE A 52 7.60 1.86 1.06
N GLN A 53 8.66 2.18 1.80
CA GLN A 53 10.03 1.68 1.57
C GLN A 53 10.55 1.84 0.12
N LEU A 54 9.90 2.67 -0.69
CA LEU A 54 10.28 2.98 -2.06
C LEU A 54 11.31 4.12 -2.11
N TRP A 55 12.22 4.02 -3.07
CA TRP A 55 13.35 4.95 -3.22
C TRP A 55 13.01 6.05 -4.24
N ASN A 56 12.12 5.75 -5.18
CA ASN A 56 11.68 6.67 -6.22
C ASN A 56 10.53 7.57 -5.71
N PRO A 57 10.71 8.89 -5.57
CA PRO A 57 9.66 9.78 -5.05
C PRO A 57 8.38 9.79 -5.88
N LEU A 58 8.49 9.58 -7.20
CA LEU A 58 7.34 9.51 -8.09
C LEU A 58 6.57 8.20 -7.90
N ALA A 59 7.27 7.08 -7.68
CA ALA A 59 6.64 5.81 -7.33
C ALA A 59 5.87 5.93 -6.00
N ILE A 60 6.51 6.50 -4.97
CA ILE A 60 5.89 6.79 -3.66
C ILE A 60 4.58 7.58 -3.84
N TRP A 61 4.63 8.69 -4.58
CA TRP A 61 3.46 9.53 -4.80
C TRP A 61 2.34 8.79 -5.53
N LYS A 62 2.68 7.98 -6.55
CA LYS A 62 1.70 7.21 -7.32
C LYS A 62 1.04 6.11 -6.47
N VAL A 63 1.82 5.31 -5.75
CA VAL A 63 1.31 4.29 -4.83
C VAL A 63 0.38 4.91 -3.79
N ARG A 64 0.81 6.01 -3.16
CA ARG A 64 -0.01 6.77 -2.20
C ARG A 64 -1.33 7.23 -2.82
N ARG A 65 -1.28 7.76 -4.04
CA ARG A 65 -2.48 8.26 -4.72
C ARG A 65 -3.41 7.11 -5.10
N THR A 66 -2.89 5.98 -5.57
CA THR A 66 -3.66 4.78 -5.92
C THR A 66 -4.41 4.24 -4.71
N LEU A 67 -3.71 4.00 -3.61
CA LEU A 67 -4.31 3.49 -2.37
C LEU A 67 -5.31 4.47 -1.76
N LYS A 68 -5.04 5.79 -1.78
CA LYS A 68 -6.02 6.79 -1.32
C LYS A 68 -7.32 6.77 -2.14
N ARG A 69 -7.23 6.62 -3.46
CA ARG A 69 -8.42 6.48 -4.32
C ARG A 69 -9.18 5.20 -4.01
N PHE A 70 -8.47 4.10 -3.74
CA PHE A 70 -9.10 2.86 -3.32
C PHE A 70 -9.89 3.06 -2.00
N LEU A 71 -9.27 3.66 -0.98
CA LEU A 71 -9.93 3.94 0.29
C LEU A 71 -11.14 4.86 0.12
N SER A 72 -11.06 5.91 -0.71
CA SER A 72 -12.21 6.81 -0.94
C SER A 72 -13.36 6.11 -1.66
N ARG A 73 -13.07 5.17 -2.57
CA ARG A 73 -14.11 4.39 -3.28
C ARG A 73 -14.81 3.40 -2.36
N THR A 74 -14.16 2.99 -1.27
CA THR A 74 -14.69 1.98 -0.35
C THR A 74 -15.19 2.56 0.98
N GLU A 75 -14.98 3.85 1.24
CA GLU A 75 -15.35 4.54 2.48
C GLU A 75 -16.83 4.37 2.84
N ARG A 76 -17.73 4.50 1.85
CA ARG A 76 -19.19 4.42 2.04
C ARG A 76 -19.75 3.00 1.94
N ILE A 77 -18.91 1.99 1.70
CA ILE A 77 -19.38 0.61 1.64
C ILE A 77 -19.64 0.16 3.07
N ASP A 78 -20.90 -0.13 3.38
CA ASP A 78 -21.29 -0.70 4.66
C ASP A 78 -21.03 -2.21 4.64
N SER A 79 -20.07 -2.65 5.45
CA SER A 79 -19.63 -4.04 5.54
C SER A 79 -18.92 -4.27 6.88
N THR A 80 -18.88 -5.50 7.34
CA THR A 80 -18.08 -5.87 8.51
C THR A 80 -16.59 -5.99 8.16
N PRO A 81 -15.68 -5.94 9.13
CA PRO A 81 -14.26 -6.25 8.90
C PRO A 81 -14.05 -7.60 8.23
N ASP A 82 -14.78 -8.64 8.65
CA ASP A 82 -14.66 -9.99 8.08
C ASP A 82 -15.12 -10.04 6.62
N GLN A 83 -16.19 -9.30 6.26
CA GLN A 83 -16.62 -9.17 4.87
C GLN A 83 -15.57 -8.47 4.01
N ARG A 84 -14.91 -7.41 4.54
CA ARG A 84 -13.82 -6.71 3.84
C ARG A 84 -12.59 -7.58 3.68
N PHE A 85 -12.20 -8.30 4.74
CA PHE A 85 -11.10 -9.26 4.70
C PHE A 85 -11.37 -10.35 3.66
N SER A 86 -12.53 -10.98 3.73
CA SER A 86 -12.93 -12.04 2.80
C SER A 86 -12.96 -11.53 1.36
N ALA A 87 -13.51 -10.35 1.10
CA ALA A 87 -13.51 -9.78 -0.25
C ALA A 87 -12.10 -9.47 -0.78
N PHE A 88 -11.15 -9.15 0.10
CA PHE A 88 -9.80 -8.73 -0.29
C PHE A 88 -8.78 -9.86 -0.38
N PHE A 89 -8.80 -10.83 0.54
CA PHE A 89 -7.82 -11.92 0.56
C PHE A 89 -8.40 -13.24 0.03
N THR A 90 -9.65 -13.55 0.35
CA THR A 90 -10.27 -14.84 -0.02
C THR A 90 -10.90 -14.80 -1.41
N ASN A 91 -11.76 -13.82 -1.65
CA ASN A 91 -12.63 -13.70 -2.82
C ASN A 91 -12.21 -12.55 -3.74
N SER A 92 -10.92 -12.19 -3.73
CA SER A 92 -10.44 -11.09 -4.55
C SER A 92 -10.58 -11.41 -6.03
N PRO A 93 -11.04 -10.44 -6.85
CA PRO A 93 -10.90 -10.55 -8.30
C PRO A 93 -9.42 -10.53 -8.69
N SER A 94 -9.11 -11.02 -9.88
CA SER A 94 -7.81 -10.82 -10.52
C SER A 94 -7.73 -9.47 -11.24
N SER A 95 -6.51 -8.96 -11.37
CA SER A 95 -6.19 -7.83 -12.24
C SER A 95 -6.45 -8.16 -13.72
N LYS A 96 -6.37 -7.15 -14.58
CA LYS A 96 -6.41 -7.32 -16.05
C LYS A 96 -5.31 -8.25 -16.58
N ASN A 97 -4.16 -8.31 -15.90
CA ASN A 97 -3.08 -9.23 -16.27
C ASN A 97 -3.15 -10.57 -15.52
N GLY A 98 -4.26 -10.85 -14.83
CA GLY A 98 -4.47 -12.12 -14.13
C GLY A 98 -3.87 -12.19 -12.72
N ARG A 99 -3.21 -11.13 -12.25
CA ARG A 99 -2.56 -11.09 -10.94
C ARG A 99 -3.56 -11.05 -9.80
N ARG A 100 -3.22 -11.72 -8.70
CA ARG A 100 -4.05 -11.79 -7.49
C ARG A 100 -3.55 -10.84 -6.41
N THR A 101 -4.34 -10.64 -5.36
CA THR A 101 -3.96 -9.75 -4.25
C THR A 101 -2.69 -10.21 -3.54
N ASP A 102 -2.44 -11.51 -3.45
CA ASP A 102 -1.28 -12.05 -2.76
C ASP A 102 0.06 -11.64 -3.38
N GLU A 103 0.09 -11.34 -4.67
CA GLU A 103 1.29 -10.82 -5.35
C GLU A 103 1.72 -9.43 -4.85
N TYR A 104 0.76 -8.61 -4.38
CA TYR A 104 1.03 -7.25 -3.88
C TYR A 104 0.91 -7.12 -2.36
N PHE A 105 0.11 -7.97 -1.72
CA PHE A 105 -0.25 -7.83 -0.31
C PHE A 105 0.19 -9.02 0.54
N GLY A 106 0.85 -10.01 -0.07
CA GLY A 106 1.18 -11.25 0.60
C GLY A 106 -0.07 -12.10 0.87
N TRP A 107 0.15 -13.26 1.48
CA TRP A 107 -0.92 -14.18 1.85
C TRP A 107 -1.19 -14.09 3.35
N LEU A 108 -2.46 -14.08 3.74
CA LEU A 108 -2.91 -14.16 5.13
C LEU A 108 -4.02 -15.20 5.17
N ASP A 109 -3.83 -16.28 5.93
CA ASP A 109 -4.81 -17.37 6.00
C ASP A 109 -6.06 -16.94 6.77
N THR A 110 -5.85 -16.14 7.83
CA THR A 110 -6.95 -15.69 8.68
C THR A 110 -6.86 -14.21 9.07
N ARG A 111 -8.01 -13.59 9.35
CA ARG A 111 -8.05 -12.24 9.93
C ARG A 111 -7.40 -12.21 11.32
N LYS A 112 -7.37 -13.33 12.04
CA LYS A 112 -6.67 -13.43 13.33
C LYS A 112 -5.16 -13.26 13.15
N GLU A 113 -4.55 -13.99 12.23
CA GLU A 113 -3.13 -13.83 11.87
C GLU A 113 -2.82 -12.42 11.39
N MET A 114 -3.72 -11.82 10.61
CA MET A 114 -3.59 -10.42 10.21
C MET A 114 -3.50 -9.49 11.42
N ILE A 115 -4.38 -9.63 12.41
CA ILE A 115 -4.35 -8.79 13.62
C ILE A 115 -3.05 -9.03 14.39
N GLU A 116 -2.65 -10.29 14.59
CA GLU A 116 -1.45 -10.66 15.33
C GLU A 116 -0.15 -10.20 14.65
N SER A 117 -0.07 -10.30 13.32
CA SER A 117 1.13 -9.91 12.55
C SER A 117 1.35 -8.40 12.54
N TYR A 118 0.27 -7.62 12.66
CA TYR A 118 0.33 -6.16 12.62
C TYR A 118 0.07 -5.51 13.97
N ASP A 119 -0.07 -6.29 15.05
CA ASP A 119 -0.10 -5.76 16.40
C ASP A 119 1.29 -5.20 16.75
N GLY A 120 1.35 -3.94 17.16
CA GLY A 120 2.61 -3.23 17.38
C GLY A 120 3.38 -2.78 16.13
N TYR A 121 2.97 -3.17 14.91
CA TYR A 121 3.63 -2.70 13.69
C TYR A 121 3.42 -1.18 13.49
N SER A 122 4.52 -0.46 13.31
CA SER A 122 4.53 0.97 13.00
C SER A 122 5.33 1.18 11.72
N PRO A 123 4.70 1.61 10.62
CA PRO A 123 5.42 1.81 9.37
C PRO A 123 6.48 2.90 9.54
N PRO A 124 7.59 2.84 8.80
CA PRO A 124 8.63 3.85 8.87
C PRO A 124 8.05 5.24 8.56
N THR A 125 8.21 6.15 9.52
CA THR A 125 7.69 7.52 9.40
C THR A 125 8.65 8.45 8.68
N ILE A 126 9.95 8.10 8.62
CA ILE A 126 11.01 8.90 7.98
C ILE A 126 12.04 7.93 7.40
N PHE A 127 12.40 8.09 6.13
CA PHE A 127 13.61 7.48 5.58
C PHE A 127 14.80 8.08 6.32
N LYS A 128 15.52 7.32 7.15
CA LYS A 128 16.80 7.77 7.69
C LYS A 128 17.78 7.86 6.52
N PHE A 129 17.79 8.98 5.81
CA PHE A 129 18.91 9.33 4.97
C PHE A 129 20.14 9.38 5.87
N GLY A 130 21.05 8.42 5.68
CA GLY A 130 22.43 8.64 6.06
C GLY A 130 22.87 9.97 5.48
N LYS A 131 23.43 10.83 6.33
CA LYS A 131 23.98 12.15 5.99
C LYS A 131 24.84 12.07 4.72
N ALA A 132 24.29 12.45 3.56
CA ALA A 132 25.09 12.67 2.35
C ALA A 132 24.33 13.48 1.29
N PHE A 133 23.82 14.67 1.63
CA PHE A 133 23.55 15.69 0.61
C PHE A 133 23.57 17.10 1.23
N VAL A 134 24.75 17.54 1.64
CA VAL A 134 25.06 18.95 1.81
C VAL A 134 26.32 19.20 0.99
N GLY A 135 26.15 19.77 -0.20
CA GLY A 135 27.29 20.11 -1.05
C GLY A 135 26.91 20.34 -2.51
N ALA A 136 26.19 21.42 -2.79
CA ALA A 136 26.33 22.20 -4.03
C ALA A 136 25.36 23.39 -3.98
N LEU A 137 25.68 24.37 -3.14
CA LEU A 137 25.07 25.69 -3.18
C LEU A 137 26.13 26.66 -3.74
N TRP A 138 25.86 27.20 -4.94
CA TRP A 138 26.19 28.56 -5.38
C TRP A 138 27.65 28.92 -5.68
N THR A 139 27.99 28.92 -6.97
CA THR A 139 28.78 29.97 -7.65
C THR A 139 28.62 29.71 -9.15
N THR A 140 27.96 30.55 -9.94
CA THR A 140 28.55 31.75 -10.56
C THR A 140 27.48 32.67 -11.12
N LEU A 141 27.33 33.85 -10.51
CA LEU A 141 26.95 35.09 -11.20
C LEU A 141 27.75 36.22 -10.57
N ARG A 142 28.92 36.48 -11.12
CA ARG A 142 29.55 37.80 -11.21
C ARG A 142 30.63 37.79 -12.26
#